data_AF-A0A3B4AJ36-F1
#
_entry.id   AF-A0A3B4AJ36-F1
#
_cell.length_a   1.000
_cell.length_b   1.000
_cell.length_c   1.000
_cell.angle_alpha   90.00
_cell.angle_beta   90.00
_cell.angle_gamma   90.00
#
_symmetry.space_group_name_H-M   'P 1'
#
loop_
_entity.id
_entity.type
_entity.pdbx_description
1 polymer ?
#
loop_
_entity_poly.entity_id
_entity_poly.type
_entity_poly.pdbx_seq_one_letter_code
_entity_poly.pdbx_strand_id
1 'polypeptide(L)'
;MVKITFQPVSAQKPEKDNDEDKIVIPQAHEHLTLPVRSKRPFPTGLFCLAFGLVIFMLGLIVASVYVYRHYFISQMPEDSLFHCRVVYEDSVFAPLRGRQELEENVGIYLEDNYEQISVPVPHFGGSDPADIIHDFHRGLTAYYDIALDKCYITELNTTLVMPPRSLWELLINVKRGTYLPQTYIIHEEMVVTGRVRSLRSLGPYIHRLCFSKETYRLRRRSHRRVERRETQKCHSIRHFENTFVVETQICDRM
;
A
#
# COMPACT_ATOMS: atom_id res chain seq x y z
N MET A 1 8.61 -48.24 -39.36
CA MET A 1 7.30 -48.79 -38.94
C MET A 1 6.47 -47.57 -38.59
N VAL A 2 5.67 -46.99 -39.48
CA VAL A 2 4.41 -47.51 -40.05
C VAL A 2 4.35 -47.16 -41.54
N LYS A 3 3.61 -48.01 -42.24
CA LYS A 3 3.53 -48.24 -43.68
C LYS A 3 2.12 -47.82 -44.12
N ILE A 4 1.93 -47.75 -45.44
CA ILE A 4 0.67 -47.94 -46.20
C ILE A 4 0.01 -46.61 -46.62
N THR A 5 0.04 -46.19 -47.89
CA THR A 5 -0.42 -46.75 -49.19
C THR A 5 -1.71 -46.03 -49.58
N PHE A 6 -1.72 -45.35 -50.73
CA PHE A 6 -2.89 -45.28 -51.60
C PHE A 6 -2.44 -45.22 -53.07
N GLN A 7 -2.74 -46.29 -53.79
CA GLN A 7 -3.05 -46.40 -55.23
C GLN A 7 -4.33 -47.27 -55.27
N PRO A 8 -5.14 -47.35 -56.34
CA PRO A 8 -4.92 -46.98 -57.76
C PRO A 8 -6.10 -46.14 -58.32
N VAL A 9 -6.19 -45.72 -59.58
CA VAL A 9 -6.65 -46.47 -60.78
C VAL A 9 -6.70 -45.42 -61.91
N SER A 10 -5.83 -45.55 -62.93
CA SER A 10 -6.16 -46.02 -64.29
C SER A 10 -6.88 -44.99 -65.17
N ALA A 11 -6.18 -44.46 -66.19
CA ALA A 11 -6.41 -44.84 -67.59
C ALA A 11 -5.72 -43.88 -68.58
N GLN A 12 -4.94 -44.49 -69.48
CA GLN A 12 -4.69 -44.13 -70.89
C GLN A 12 -3.84 -42.89 -71.27
N LYS A 13 -2.58 -43.21 -71.65
CA LYS A 13 -1.83 -42.76 -72.85
C LYS A 13 -2.71 -42.66 -74.12
N PRO A 14 -2.32 -41.96 -75.23
CA PRO A 14 -0.94 -41.76 -75.72
C PRO A 14 -0.63 -40.29 -76.15
N GLU A 15 0.60 -39.75 -76.17
CA GLU A 15 1.69 -39.93 -77.18
C GLU A 15 1.13 -40.02 -78.62
N LYS A 16 1.59 -39.33 -79.66
CA LYS A 16 2.87 -38.72 -80.03
C LYS A 16 2.59 -38.14 -81.44
N ASP A 17 3.17 -37.01 -81.83
CA ASP A 17 3.84 -36.98 -83.13
C ASP A 17 4.86 -35.84 -83.24
N ASN A 18 6.06 -36.27 -83.63
CA ASN A 18 7.14 -35.53 -84.28
C ASN A 18 6.57 -34.78 -85.51
N ASP A 19 7.15 -33.74 -86.09
CA ASP A 19 8.55 -33.51 -86.39
C ASP A 19 8.73 -32.03 -86.78
N GLU A 20 9.97 -31.59 -86.72
CA GLU A 20 10.46 -30.26 -87.09
C GLU A 20 10.30 -29.98 -88.60
N ASP A 21 9.88 -28.77 -88.99
CA ASP A 21 10.54 -28.04 -90.09
C ASP A 21 10.15 -26.54 -90.21
N LYS A 22 11.15 -25.72 -89.90
CA LYS A 22 11.58 -24.42 -90.45
C LYS A 22 10.73 -23.60 -91.46
N ILE A 23 10.59 -22.30 -91.09
CA ILE A 23 10.98 -21.07 -91.86
C ILE A 23 9.87 -20.19 -92.52
N VAL A 24 9.74 -18.97 -91.93
CA VAL A 24 9.56 -17.60 -92.50
C VAL A 24 8.15 -17.04 -92.84
N ILE A 25 7.96 -15.78 -92.41
CA ILE A 25 6.76 -14.94 -92.22
C ILE A 25 6.50 -14.03 -93.47
N PRO A 26 5.26 -13.53 -93.75
CA PRO A 26 4.91 -12.15 -93.34
C PRO A 26 3.41 -11.89 -92.99
N GLN A 27 3.20 -11.26 -91.83
CA GLN A 27 2.29 -10.14 -91.50
C GLN A 27 0.91 -9.96 -92.22
N ALA A 28 -0.18 -10.06 -91.45
CA ALA A 28 -1.35 -9.17 -91.58
C ALA A 28 -2.13 -9.12 -90.24
N HIS A 29 -2.52 -7.91 -89.85
CA HIS A 29 -3.17 -7.53 -88.59
C HIS A 29 -4.37 -8.39 -88.17
N GLU A 30 -4.48 -8.71 -86.88
CA GLU A 30 -5.69 -8.41 -86.11
C GLU A 30 -5.37 -8.14 -84.63
N HIS A 31 -6.19 -7.28 -84.04
CA HIS A 31 -6.05 -6.56 -82.80
C HIS A 31 -6.13 -7.45 -81.54
N LEU A 32 -5.29 -7.09 -80.55
CA LEU A 32 -5.51 -7.15 -79.09
C LEU A 32 -6.29 -8.34 -78.49
N THR A 33 -5.58 -9.18 -77.74
CA THR A 33 -5.81 -9.35 -76.29
C THR A 33 -4.54 -9.90 -75.63
N LEU A 34 -3.85 -9.07 -74.85
CA LEU A 34 -2.83 -9.54 -73.92
C LEU A 34 -3.52 -10.36 -72.81
N PRO A 35 -3.00 -11.52 -72.40
CA PRO A 35 -3.45 -12.12 -71.15
C PRO A 35 -2.99 -11.18 -70.04
N VAL A 36 -3.93 -10.52 -69.38
CA VAL A 36 -3.68 -9.78 -68.14
C VAL A 36 -3.13 -10.79 -67.14
N ARG A 37 -1.81 -10.79 -66.96
CA ARG A 37 -1.15 -11.48 -65.85
C ARG A 37 -1.64 -10.79 -64.58
N SER A 38 -2.63 -11.40 -63.92
CA SER A 38 -3.07 -11.02 -62.58
C SER A 38 -1.87 -11.05 -61.65
N LYS A 39 -1.27 -9.88 -61.41
CA LYS A 39 -0.36 -9.70 -60.29
C LYS A 39 -1.26 -9.72 -59.05
N ARG A 40 -1.24 -10.82 -58.31
CA ARG A 40 -1.81 -10.87 -56.96
C ARG A 40 -1.28 -9.64 -56.20
N PRO A 41 -2.15 -8.77 -55.67
CA PRO A 41 -1.66 -7.63 -54.90
C PRO A 41 -0.93 -8.19 -53.67
N PHE A 42 0.34 -7.85 -53.54
CA PHE A 42 1.12 -8.13 -52.33
C PHE A 42 0.37 -7.54 -51.11
N PRO A 43 0.32 -8.23 -49.96
CA PRO A 43 -0.52 -7.85 -48.81
C PRO A 43 0.01 -6.63 -48.04
N THR A 44 0.69 -5.69 -48.70
CA THR A 44 1.24 -4.47 -48.10
C THR A 44 0.17 -3.63 -47.41
N GLY A 45 -1.04 -3.57 -47.99
CA GLY A 45 -2.19 -2.89 -47.38
C GLY A 45 -2.65 -3.56 -46.07
N LEU A 46 -2.59 -4.89 -45.99
CA LEU A 46 -2.94 -5.63 -44.78
C LEU A 46 -1.90 -5.41 -43.66
N PHE A 47 -0.61 -5.34 -44.01
CA PHE A 47 0.46 -5.01 -43.07
C PHE A 47 0.35 -3.57 -42.55
N CYS A 48 0.11 -2.58 -43.43
CA CYS A 48 -0.07 -1.19 -43.01
C CYS A 48 -1.29 -1.01 -42.08
N LEU A 49 -2.40 -1.70 -42.37
CA LEU A 49 -3.57 -1.71 -41.49
C LEU A 49 -3.25 -2.37 -40.14
N ALA A 50 -2.53 -3.49 -40.13
CA ALA A 50 -2.10 -4.16 -38.90
C ALA A 50 -1.20 -3.25 -38.04
N PHE A 51 -0.20 -2.58 -38.63
CA PHE A 51 0.66 -1.64 -37.91
C PHE A 51 -0.13 -0.42 -37.40
N GLY A 52 -1.05 0.13 -38.20
CA GLY A 52 -1.93 1.22 -37.78
C GLY A 52 -2.79 0.83 -36.58
N LEU A 53 -3.37 -0.38 -36.59
CA LEU A 53 -4.13 -0.91 -35.47
C LEU A 53 -3.26 -1.10 -34.21
N VAL A 54 -2.05 -1.62 -34.35
CA VAL A 54 -1.13 -1.79 -33.21
C VAL A 54 -0.78 -0.44 -32.58
N ILE A 55 -0.46 0.57 -33.39
CA ILE A 55 -0.15 1.92 -32.89
C ILE A 55 -1.37 2.55 -32.21
N PHE A 56 -2.56 2.38 -32.79
CA PHE A 56 -3.80 2.87 -32.19
C PHE A 56 -4.08 2.21 -30.83
N MET A 57 -3.94 0.89 -30.74
CA MET A 57 -4.11 0.16 -29.48
C MET A 57 -3.07 0.55 -28.43
N LEU A 58 -1.81 0.76 -28.82
CA LEU A 58 -0.78 1.29 -27.92
C LEU A 58 -1.15 2.69 -27.41
N GLY A 59 -1.65 3.56 -28.30
CA GLY A 59 -2.15 4.88 -27.94
C GLY A 59 -3.30 4.82 -26.93
N LEU A 60 -4.26 3.92 -27.11
CA LEU A 60 -5.37 3.70 -26.17
C LEU A 60 -4.88 3.17 -24.82
N ILE A 61 -3.89 2.27 -24.81
CA ILE A 61 -3.30 1.77 -23.56
C ILE A 61 -2.58 2.92 -22.84
N VAL A 62 -1.77 3.71 -23.53
CA VAL A 62 -1.07 4.85 -22.90
C VAL A 62 -2.06 5.91 -22.40
N ALA A 63 -3.07 6.26 -23.20
CA ALA A 63 -4.11 7.20 -22.80
C ALA A 63 -4.92 6.68 -21.61
N SER A 64 -5.29 5.40 -21.60
CA SER A 64 -6.01 4.81 -20.47
C SER A 64 -5.15 4.75 -19.20
N VAL A 65 -3.85 4.43 -19.29
CA VAL A 65 -2.92 4.49 -18.14
C VAL A 65 -2.76 5.93 -17.64
N TYR A 66 -2.64 6.90 -18.54
CA TYR A 66 -2.52 8.32 -18.18
C TYR A 66 -3.79 8.83 -17.50
N VAL A 67 -4.97 8.54 -18.06
CA VAL A 67 -6.26 8.89 -17.46
C VAL A 67 -6.46 8.14 -16.14
N TYR A 68 -6.09 6.87 -16.04
CA TYR A 68 -6.18 6.10 -14.80
C TYR A 68 -5.29 6.70 -13.70
N ARG A 69 -4.03 7.03 -14.01
CA ARG A 69 -3.16 7.70 -13.04
C ARG A 69 -3.66 9.09 -12.67
N HIS A 70 -4.03 9.91 -13.64
CA HIS A 70 -4.33 11.30 -13.37
C HIS A 70 -5.72 11.49 -12.74
N TYR A 71 -6.71 10.70 -13.13
CA TYR A 71 -8.05 10.82 -12.55
C TYR A 71 -8.23 9.88 -11.36
N PHE A 72 -7.90 8.59 -11.47
CA PHE A 72 -8.20 7.64 -10.38
C PHE A 72 -7.15 7.65 -9.26
N ILE A 73 -5.85 7.74 -9.58
CA ILE A 73 -4.81 7.83 -8.55
C ILE A 73 -4.78 9.22 -7.92
N SER A 74 -4.96 10.31 -8.69
CA SER A 74 -5.02 11.65 -8.09
C SER A 74 -6.35 11.97 -7.37
N GLN A 75 -7.46 11.26 -7.65
CA GLN A 75 -8.71 11.41 -6.88
C GLN A 75 -8.78 10.56 -5.62
N MET A 76 -7.88 9.60 -5.39
CA MET A 76 -7.72 9.07 -4.04
C MET A 76 -7.15 10.24 -3.24
N PRO A 77 -7.91 10.84 -2.31
CA PRO A 77 -7.27 11.75 -1.38
C PRO A 77 -6.21 10.90 -0.71
N GLU A 78 -4.94 11.27 -0.82
CA GLU A 78 -4.00 10.93 0.23
C GLU A 78 -4.44 11.74 1.46
N ASP A 79 -5.61 11.36 2.01
CA ASP A 79 -6.02 11.74 3.34
C ASP A 79 -4.88 11.21 4.21
N SER A 80 -3.92 12.07 4.48
CA SER A 80 -2.87 11.84 5.46
C SER A 80 -3.43 12.12 6.84
N LEU A 81 -4.44 12.99 6.94
CA LEU A 81 -5.08 13.40 8.18
C LEU A 81 -6.44 12.71 8.34
N PHE A 82 -6.58 11.96 9.43
CA PHE A 82 -7.80 11.30 9.84
C PHE A 82 -8.24 11.82 11.20
N HIS A 83 -9.54 12.00 11.35
CA HIS A 83 -10.17 12.24 12.64
C HIS A 83 -10.89 10.94 13.04
N CYS A 84 -10.39 10.27 14.06
CA CYS A 84 -10.87 8.96 14.47
C CYS A 84 -11.66 9.08 15.77
N ARG A 85 -12.83 8.44 15.80
CA ARG A 85 -13.62 8.24 17.01
C ARG A 85 -13.89 6.76 17.18
N VAL A 86 -13.40 6.20 18.27
CA VAL A 86 -13.40 4.77 18.55
C VAL A 86 -14.10 4.52 19.88
N VAL A 87 -15.11 3.66 19.89
CA VAL A 87 -15.82 3.28 21.12
C VAL A 87 -15.26 1.94 21.58
N TYR A 88 -14.74 1.86 22.81
CA TYR A 88 -14.16 0.64 23.36
C TYR A 88 -14.75 0.32 24.74
N GLU A 89 -14.60 -0.92 25.19
CA GLU A 89 -15.09 -1.38 26.49
C GLU A 89 -13.95 -1.98 27.32
N ASP A 90 -13.81 -1.51 28.56
CA ASP A 90 -12.84 -2.03 29.52
C ASP A 90 -13.52 -3.06 30.43
N SER A 91 -13.77 -4.25 29.88
CA SER A 91 -14.47 -5.31 30.61
C SER A 91 -13.64 -5.93 31.75
N VAL A 92 -12.31 -5.73 31.77
CA VAL A 92 -11.39 -6.41 32.68
C VAL A 92 -11.00 -5.53 33.86
N PHE A 93 -10.60 -4.28 33.63
CA PHE A 93 -10.08 -3.40 34.68
C PHE A 93 -11.11 -2.39 35.19
N ALA A 94 -12.10 -2.02 34.38
CA ALA A 94 -13.14 -1.08 34.77
C ALA A 94 -14.54 -1.46 34.24
N PRO A 95 -15.09 -2.63 34.60
CA PRO A 95 -16.39 -3.12 34.10
C PRO A 95 -17.57 -2.19 34.45
N LEU A 96 -17.42 -1.32 35.46
CA LEU A 96 -18.44 -0.34 35.87
C LEU A 96 -18.41 0.96 35.05
N ARG A 97 -17.33 1.24 34.28
CA ARG A 97 -17.21 2.46 33.47
C ARG A 97 -17.97 2.36 32.14
N GLY A 98 -18.42 1.17 31.75
CA GLY A 98 -19.16 0.95 30.50
C GLY A 98 -18.34 1.29 29.25
N ARG A 99 -19.05 1.63 28.17
CA ARG A 99 -18.46 2.06 26.90
C ARG A 99 -17.78 3.42 27.03
N GLN A 100 -16.49 3.47 26.70
CA GLN A 100 -15.69 4.70 26.64
C GLN A 100 -15.46 5.08 25.18
N GLU A 101 -15.34 6.38 24.91
CA GLU A 101 -15.01 6.91 23.59
C GLU A 101 -13.59 7.48 23.61
N LEU A 102 -12.77 7.05 22.64
CA LEU A 102 -11.47 7.61 22.32
C LEU A 102 -11.63 8.45 21.05
N GLU A 103 -11.19 9.70 21.11
CA GLU A 103 -11.10 10.58 19.95
C GLU A 103 -9.62 10.89 19.71
N GLU A 104 -9.15 10.84 18.48
CA GLU A 104 -7.76 11.16 18.15
C GLU A 104 -7.64 11.67 16.70
N ASN A 105 -6.62 12.49 16.45
CA ASN A 105 -6.24 12.89 15.09
C ASN A 105 -5.00 12.13 14.67
N VAL A 106 -5.06 11.44 13.54
CA VAL A 106 -3.98 10.60 13.01
C VAL A 106 -3.47 11.19 11.71
N GLY A 107 -2.19 11.56 11.69
CA GLY A 107 -1.43 12.00 10.53
C GLY A 107 -0.50 10.90 10.03
N ILE A 108 -0.72 10.35 8.84
CA ILE A 108 0.09 9.29 8.22
C ILE A 108 0.90 9.89 7.07
N TYR A 109 2.23 9.79 7.17
CA TYR A 109 3.16 10.31 6.17
C TYR A 109 3.91 9.14 5.50
N LEU A 110 3.35 8.64 4.40
CA LEU A 110 3.84 7.44 3.71
C LEU A 110 5.22 7.62 3.08
N GLU A 111 5.53 8.80 2.55
CA GLU A 111 6.82 9.10 1.91
C GLU A 111 7.96 9.11 2.94
N ASP A 112 7.71 9.75 4.08
CA ASP A 112 8.67 9.91 5.16
C ASP A 112 8.67 8.72 6.15
N ASN A 113 7.73 7.79 6.00
CA ASN A 113 7.57 6.58 6.80
C ASN A 113 7.46 6.88 8.32
N TYR A 114 6.62 7.84 8.67
CA TYR A 114 6.24 8.13 10.05
C TYR A 114 4.75 8.43 10.16
N GLU A 115 4.22 8.31 11.38
CA GLU A 115 2.88 8.78 11.71
C GLU A 115 2.91 9.62 12.99
N GLN A 116 1.91 10.47 13.11
CA GLN A 116 1.68 11.36 14.24
C GLN A 116 0.25 11.17 14.74
N ILE A 117 0.09 10.89 16.03
CA ILE A 117 -1.22 10.71 16.67
C ILE A 117 -1.36 11.78 17.75
N SER A 118 -2.42 12.56 17.70
CA SER A 118 -2.74 13.57 18.71
C SER A 118 -3.98 13.15 19.49
N VAL A 119 -3.76 12.81 20.75
CA VAL A 119 -4.78 12.43 21.73
C VAL A 119 -5.23 13.70 22.48
N PRO A 120 -6.49 14.14 22.31
CA PRO A 120 -7.01 15.32 22.97
C PRO A 120 -7.21 15.06 24.47
N VAL A 121 -7.50 16.13 25.20
CA VAL A 121 -7.85 16.03 26.62
C VAL A 121 -9.10 15.16 26.77
N PRO A 122 -9.04 14.05 27.52
CA PRO A 122 -10.18 13.16 27.65
C PRO A 122 -11.28 13.83 28.48
N HIS A 123 -12.53 13.59 28.09
CA HIS A 123 -13.71 14.08 28.80
C HIS A 123 -13.83 13.50 30.22
N PHE A 124 -13.24 12.32 30.46
CA PHE A 124 -13.30 11.62 31.74
C PHE A 124 -11.90 11.14 32.15
N GLY A 125 -11.55 11.36 33.43
CA GLY A 125 -10.22 11.05 33.97
C GLY A 125 -9.85 9.57 33.84
N GLY A 126 -8.76 9.30 33.12
CA GLY A 126 -8.26 7.93 32.92
C GLY A 126 -7.10 7.78 31.94
N SER A 127 -6.79 8.82 31.17
CA SER A 127 -5.62 8.90 30.30
C SER A 127 -5.12 10.34 30.31
N ASP A 128 -3.82 10.52 30.11
CA ASP A 128 -3.23 11.82 29.86
C ASP A 128 -3.33 12.17 28.36
N PRO A 129 -3.54 13.45 28.02
CA PRO A 129 -3.43 13.93 26.65
C PRO A 129 -1.99 13.82 26.16
N ALA A 130 -1.81 13.43 24.91
CA ALA A 130 -0.48 13.19 24.36
C ALA A 130 -0.40 13.44 22.86
N ASP A 131 0.79 13.86 22.41
CA ASP A 131 1.19 13.75 21.01
C ASP A 131 2.19 12.60 20.87
N ILE A 132 1.95 11.72 19.91
CA ILE A 132 2.70 10.50 19.71
C ILE A 132 3.27 10.49 18.30
N ILE A 133 4.54 10.13 18.15
CA ILE A 133 5.16 9.91 16.85
C ILE A 133 5.70 8.49 16.79
N HIS A 134 5.32 7.74 15.75
CA HIS A 134 6.00 6.51 15.37
C HIS A 134 6.90 6.79 14.17
N ASP A 135 8.22 6.75 14.40
CA ASP A 135 9.23 6.85 13.34
C ASP A 135 9.65 5.43 12.95
N PHE A 136 9.06 4.92 11.86
CA PHE A 136 9.32 3.56 11.38
C PHE A 136 10.70 3.45 10.70
N HIS A 137 11.30 4.57 10.29
CA HIS A 137 12.67 4.57 9.76
C HIS A 137 13.70 4.37 10.87
N ARG A 138 13.49 5.00 12.03
CA ARG A 138 14.35 4.87 13.22
C ARG A 138 13.96 3.69 14.12
N GLY A 139 12.75 3.16 13.98
CA GLY A 139 12.21 2.15 14.87
C GLY A 139 11.98 2.70 16.28
N LEU A 140 11.53 3.94 16.40
CA LEU A 140 11.30 4.62 17.67
C LEU A 140 9.86 5.12 17.79
N THR A 141 9.34 5.07 19.01
CA THR A 141 8.12 5.76 19.41
C THR A 141 8.47 6.86 20.39
N ALA A 142 7.93 8.05 20.18
CA ALA A 142 8.00 9.17 21.10
C ALA A 142 6.60 9.52 21.60
N TYR A 143 6.41 9.54 22.92
CA TYR A 143 5.23 10.08 23.58
C TYR A 143 5.60 11.43 24.17
N TYR A 144 4.92 12.50 23.76
CA TYR A 144 4.92 13.77 24.46
C TYR A 144 3.67 13.84 25.32
N ASP A 145 3.86 13.66 26.63
CA ASP A 145 2.80 13.82 27.62
C ASP A 145 2.58 15.32 27.85
N ILE A 146 1.40 15.79 27.43
CA ILE A 146 1.05 17.21 27.49
C ILE A 146 0.73 17.64 28.92
N ALA A 147 0.20 16.74 29.75
CA ALA A 147 -0.14 17.04 31.15
C ALA A 147 1.11 17.20 32.02
N LEU A 148 2.16 16.43 31.74
CA LEU A 148 3.41 16.45 32.49
C LEU A 148 4.52 17.32 31.85
N ASP A 149 4.31 17.78 30.63
CA ASP A 149 5.31 18.50 29.80
C ASP A 149 6.62 17.69 29.61
N LYS A 150 6.48 16.38 29.41
CA LYS A 150 7.60 15.43 29.33
C LYS A 150 7.54 14.58 28.07
N CYS A 151 8.72 14.29 27.52
CA CYS A 151 8.87 13.36 26.42
C CYS A 151 9.40 12.02 26.89
N TYR A 152 8.86 10.95 26.31
CA TYR A 152 9.23 9.58 26.61
C TYR A 152 9.52 8.82 25.33
N ILE A 153 10.71 8.24 25.24
CA ILE A 153 11.21 7.57 24.04
C ILE A 153 11.33 6.07 24.30
N THR A 154 10.78 5.27 23.41
CA THR A 154 10.90 3.81 23.42
C THR A 154 11.21 3.27 22.04
N GLU A 155 11.65 2.01 21.99
CA GLU A 155 11.73 1.25 20.75
C GLU A 155 10.33 0.89 20.26
N LEU A 156 10.11 1.09 18.97
CA LEU A 156 8.85 0.84 18.29
C LEU A 156 8.48 -0.65 18.40
N ASN A 157 7.25 -0.93 18.81
CA ASN A 157 6.75 -2.29 18.86
C ASN A 157 6.03 -2.65 17.56
N THR A 158 6.76 -3.19 16.60
CA THR A 158 6.19 -3.54 15.28
C THR A 158 5.17 -4.68 15.32
N THR A 159 4.97 -5.34 16.47
CA THR A 159 3.89 -6.33 16.62
C THR A 159 2.58 -5.72 17.10
N LEU A 160 2.63 -4.54 17.72
CA LEU A 160 1.44 -3.81 18.16
C LEU A 160 1.07 -2.71 17.16
N VAL A 161 2.05 -1.89 16.79
CA VAL A 161 1.86 -0.76 15.88
C VAL A 161 1.71 -1.24 14.45
N MET A 162 0.58 -0.92 13.82
CA MET A 162 0.33 -1.22 12.42
C MET A 162 1.24 -0.37 11.51
N PRO A 163 1.85 -0.93 10.44
CA PRO A 163 2.64 -0.13 9.50
C PRO A 163 1.80 0.95 8.79
N PRO A 164 2.40 2.10 8.39
CA PRO A 164 1.67 3.27 7.87
C PRO A 164 0.70 2.96 6.73
N ARG A 165 1.11 2.13 5.76
CA ARG A 165 0.25 1.74 4.62
C ARG A 165 -0.96 0.93 5.06
N SER A 166 -0.74 -0.04 5.94
CA SER A 166 -1.82 -0.88 6.46
C SER A 166 -2.78 -0.07 7.32
N LEU A 167 -2.26 0.84 8.15
CA LEU A 167 -3.09 1.74 8.96
C LEU A 167 -3.91 2.66 8.07
N TRP A 168 -3.30 3.24 7.03
CA TRP A 168 -4.01 4.07 6.06
C TRP A 168 -5.15 3.32 5.38
N GLU A 169 -4.91 2.10 4.89
CA GLU A 169 -5.96 1.27 4.27
C GLU A 169 -7.09 0.95 5.26
N LEU A 170 -6.75 0.63 6.51
CA LEU A 170 -7.72 0.40 7.58
C LEU A 170 -8.59 1.64 7.80
N LEU A 171 -7.98 2.81 8.00
CA LEU A 171 -8.70 4.06 8.28
C LEU A 171 -9.58 4.48 7.11
N ILE A 172 -9.15 4.27 5.87
CA ILE A 172 -9.98 4.50 4.67
C ILE A 172 -11.20 3.56 4.66
N ASN A 173 -11.02 2.28 5.01
CA ASN A 173 -12.11 1.31 5.07
C ASN A 173 -13.10 1.62 6.21
N VAL A 174 -12.58 2.07 7.36
CA VAL A 174 -13.42 2.56 8.47
C VAL A 174 -14.22 3.79 8.05
N LYS A 175 -13.57 4.78 7.41
CA LYS A 175 -14.23 6.00 6.89
C LYS A 175 -15.31 5.69 5.85
N ARG A 176 -15.10 4.64 5.03
CA ARG A 176 -16.09 4.15 4.05
C ARG A 176 -17.21 3.29 4.67
N GLY A 177 -17.11 2.94 5.95
CA GLY A 177 -18.06 2.06 6.64
C GLY A 177 -17.99 0.60 6.19
N THR A 178 -16.92 0.20 5.47
CA THR A 178 -16.73 -1.20 5.03
C THR A 178 -16.04 -2.06 6.08
N TYR A 179 -15.57 -1.45 7.16
CA TYR A 179 -14.92 -2.13 8.28
C TYR A 179 -15.37 -1.55 9.63
N LEU A 180 -15.63 -2.43 10.60
CA LEU A 180 -15.95 -2.08 11.98
C LEU A 180 -14.86 -2.68 12.89
N PRO A 181 -14.00 -1.87 13.51
CA PRO A 181 -12.90 -2.39 14.33
C PRO A 181 -13.44 -3.11 15.56
N GLN A 182 -12.84 -4.27 15.88
CA GLN A 182 -13.09 -4.99 17.13
C GLN A 182 -12.22 -4.39 18.23
N THR A 183 -12.74 -3.36 18.87
CA THR A 183 -11.98 -2.53 19.81
C THR A 183 -11.95 -3.15 21.20
N TYR A 184 -10.82 -3.76 21.54
CA TYR A 184 -10.46 -4.15 22.92
C TYR A 184 -9.26 -3.34 23.39
N ILE A 185 -8.88 -3.48 24.67
CA ILE A 185 -7.75 -2.76 25.27
C ILE A 185 -6.57 -3.70 25.51
N ILE A 186 -5.38 -3.33 25.00
CA ILE A 186 -4.10 -3.95 25.35
C ILE A 186 -3.36 -3.03 26.33
N HIS A 187 -2.76 -3.60 27.37
CA HIS A 187 -2.02 -2.84 28.39
C HIS A 187 -0.51 -3.06 28.23
N GLU A 188 0.26 -1.98 28.11
CA GLU A 188 1.73 -2.00 28.13
C GLU A 188 2.25 -1.25 29.36
N GLU A 189 3.03 -1.91 30.21
CA GLU A 189 3.66 -1.27 31.37
C GLU A 189 5.12 -0.88 31.05
N MET A 190 5.41 0.40 31.24
CA MET A 190 6.67 1.04 30.89
C MET A 190 7.32 1.66 32.13
N VAL A 191 8.62 1.47 32.27
CA VAL A 191 9.40 2.05 33.37
C VAL A 191 10.43 3.03 32.82
N VAL A 192 10.53 4.19 33.46
CA VAL A 192 11.54 5.20 33.14
C VAL A 192 12.93 4.68 33.51
N THR A 193 13.85 4.64 32.55
CA THR A 193 15.22 4.10 32.77
C THR A 193 16.29 5.16 32.95
N GLY A 194 16.10 6.35 32.38
CA GLY A 194 17.04 7.45 32.47
C GLY A 194 16.71 8.61 31.52
N ARG A 195 17.41 9.74 31.68
CA ARG A 195 17.22 10.94 30.85
C ARG A 195 18.00 10.84 29.54
N VAL A 196 17.38 11.24 28.44
CA VAL A 196 18.03 11.37 27.12
C VAL A 196 18.67 12.76 27.03
N ARG A 197 20.00 12.81 26.86
CA ARG A 197 20.76 14.07 26.78
C ARG A 197 20.83 14.67 25.38
N SER A 198 20.88 13.82 24.36
CA SER A 198 21.01 14.25 22.95
C SER A 198 19.78 13.83 22.16
N LEU A 199 19.02 14.80 21.68
CA LEU A 199 17.86 14.57 20.81
C LEU A 199 18.24 14.36 19.35
N ARG A 200 19.46 14.74 18.95
CA ARG A 200 19.92 14.64 17.55
C ARG A 200 19.89 13.21 16.99
N SER A 201 20.10 12.21 17.84
CA SER A 201 20.06 10.80 17.44
C SER A 201 18.65 10.25 17.25
N LEU A 202 17.61 10.99 17.61
CA LEU A 202 16.22 10.52 17.58
C LEU A 202 15.54 10.75 16.21
N GLY A 203 16.18 11.47 15.30
CA GLY A 203 15.58 11.85 14.01
C GLY A 203 14.86 13.19 14.06
N PRO A 204 14.55 13.79 12.90
CA PRO A 204 14.02 15.14 12.80
C PRO A 204 12.61 15.28 13.37
N TYR A 205 11.76 14.26 13.20
CA TYR A 205 10.36 14.27 13.63
C TYR A 205 10.23 14.26 15.15
N ILE A 206 10.87 13.27 15.80
CA ILE A 206 10.93 13.18 17.27
C ILE A 206 11.67 14.38 17.87
N HIS A 207 12.75 14.84 17.24
CA HIS A 207 13.46 16.04 17.70
C HIS A 207 12.54 17.27 17.71
N ARG A 208 11.70 17.45 16.69
CA ARG A 208 10.76 18.59 16.63
C ARG A 208 9.71 18.49 17.73
N LEU A 209 9.14 17.30 17.96
CA LEU A 209 8.15 17.07 19.00
C LEU A 209 8.71 17.32 20.41
N CYS A 210 9.89 16.80 20.70
CA CYS A 210 10.49 16.83 22.03
C CYS A 210 11.46 18.00 22.26
N PHE A 211 11.52 18.95 21.33
CA PHE A 211 12.41 20.10 21.45
C PHE A 211 12.06 20.89 22.71
N SER A 212 13.08 21.26 23.50
CA SER A 212 12.95 21.99 24.77
C SER A 212 12.24 21.23 25.92
N LYS A 213 11.91 19.95 25.75
CA LYS A 213 11.23 19.14 26.77
C LYS A 213 12.16 18.21 27.53
N GLU A 214 11.83 17.90 28.78
CA GLU A 214 12.55 16.85 29.51
C GLU A 214 12.26 15.50 28.89
N THR A 215 13.29 14.86 28.31
CA THR A 215 13.14 13.62 27.57
C THR A 215 13.73 12.44 28.34
N TYR A 216 12.97 11.36 28.46
CA TYR A 216 13.31 10.15 29.19
C TYR A 216 13.23 8.92 28.29
N ARG A 217 14.04 7.90 28.58
CA ARG A 217 13.99 6.62 27.89
C ARG A 217 13.14 5.64 28.68
N LEU A 218 12.19 5.01 28.01
CA LEU A 218 11.35 3.97 28.58
C LEU A 218 11.91 2.58 28.29
N ARG A 219 11.54 1.63 29.14
CA ARG A 219 11.74 0.20 28.92
C ARG A 219 10.48 -0.56 29.32
N ARG A 220 10.08 -1.50 28.47
CA ARG A 220 8.98 -2.43 28.76
C ARG A 220 9.29 -3.26 30.00
N ARG A 221 8.33 -3.34 30.93
CA ARG A 221 8.42 -4.24 32.08
C ARG A 221 8.14 -5.66 31.59
N SER A 222 9.06 -6.59 31.83
CA SER A 222 8.78 -8.00 31.55
C SER A 222 7.89 -8.56 32.65
N HIS A 223 6.88 -9.36 32.27
CA HIS A 223 5.91 -10.01 33.17
C HIS A 223 6.51 -10.92 34.26
N ARG A 224 7.83 -10.98 34.44
CA ARG A 224 8.51 -12.01 35.23
C ARG A 224 8.68 -11.71 36.72
N ARG A 225 8.33 -10.53 37.24
CA ARG A 225 8.27 -10.30 38.70
C ARG A 225 7.15 -9.34 39.05
N VAL A 226 6.11 -9.88 39.68
CA VAL A 226 5.15 -9.10 40.47
C VAL A 226 5.90 -8.62 41.71
N GLU A 227 6.61 -7.51 41.58
CA GLU A 227 7.04 -6.74 42.75
C GLU A 227 5.81 -6.04 43.32
N ARG A 228 5.72 -6.05 44.65
CA ARG A 228 4.61 -5.48 45.43
C ARG A 228 4.31 -4.08 44.92
N ARG A 229 3.02 -3.76 44.68
CA ARG A 229 2.53 -2.43 44.29
C ARG A 229 2.79 -1.43 45.41
N GLU A 230 4.04 -0.99 45.58
CA GLU A 230 4.29 0.32 46.18
C GLU A 230 3.69 1.35 45.23
N THR A 231 3.09 2.41 45.77
CA THR A 231 2.39 3.46 45.02
C THR A 231 3.39 4.25 44.17
N GLN A 232 3.84 3.64 43.08
CA GLN A 232 4.68 4.27 42.07
C GLN A 232 3.81 5.31 41.36
N LYS A 233 4.34 6.53 41.20
CA LYS A 233 3.63 7.58 40.47
C LYS A 233 3.62 7.17 39.00
N CYS A 234 2.49 6.61 38.57
CA CYS A 234 2.27 6.19 37.20
C CYS A 234 1.17 7.03 36.57
N HIS A 235 1.29 7.23 35.26
CA HIS A 235 0.29 7.84 34.40
C HIS A 235 0.04 6.92 33.22
N SER A 236 -1.09 7.10 32.54
CA SER A 236 -1.50 6.27 31.41
C SER A 236 -1.80 7.13 30.19
N ILE A 237 -1.37 6.69 29.02
CA ILE A 237 -1.76 7.27 27.73
C ILE A 237 -2.53 6.21 26.96
N ARG A 238 -3.66 6.58 26.36
CA ARG A 238 -4.50 5.70 25.55
C ARG A 238 -4.62 6.23 24.13
N HIS A 239 -4.38 5.37 23.15
CA HIS A 239 -4.47 5.69 21.73
C HIS A 239 -4.75 4.44 20.89
N PHE A 240 -5.19 4.61 19.65
CA PHE A 240 -5.47 3.53 18.73
C PHE A 240 -4.25 3.28 17.83
N GLU A 241 -3.59 2.13 18.01
CA GLU A 241 -2.39 1.76 17.24
C GLU A 241 -2.67 0.79 16.09
N ASN A 242 -3.81 0.10 16.14
CA ASN A 242 -4.14 -1.03 15.29
C ASN A 242 -5.65 -1.24 15.33
N THR A 243 -6.18 -2.46 15.21
CA THR A 243 -7.62 -2.75 15.39
C THR A 243 -8.08 -2.66 16.86
N PHE A 244 -7.22 -2.25 17.78
CA PHE A 244 -7.44 -2.19 19.23
C PHE A 244 -6.85 -0.90 19.82
N VAL A 245 -7.30 -0.56 21.03
CA VAL A 245 -6.77 0.56 21.82
C VAL A 245 -5.62 0.03 22.69
N VAL A 246 -4.54 0.80 22.77
CA VAL A 246 -3.42 0.51 23.67
C VAL A 246 -3.48 1.48 24.84
N GLU A 247 -3.36 0.96 26.07
CA GLU A 247 -3.10 1.74 27.27
C GLU A 247 -1.63 1.56 27.67
N THR A 248 -0.83 2.59 27.46
CA THR A 248 0.58 2.64 27.88
C THR A 248 0.67 3.25 29.27
N GLN A 249 0.96 2.45 30.28
CA GLN A 249 1.20 2.91 31.65
C GLN A 249 2.69 3.22 31.86
N ILE A 250 3.02 4.46 32.16
CA ILE A 250 4.40 4.94 32.36
C ILE A 250 4.60 5.20 33.85
N CYS A 251 5.58 4.51 34.45
CA CYS A 251 5.92 4.61 35.87
C CYS A 251 7.35 5.14 36.08
N ASP A 252 7.48 6.10 36.99
CA ASP A 252 8.79 6.63 37.40
C ASP A 252 9.58 5.61 38.22
N ARG A 253 10.88 5.47 37.98
CA ARG A 253 11.76 4.59 38.76
C ARG A 253 11.99 5.18 40.15
N MET A 254 11.72 4.40 41.21
CA MET A 254 12.10 4.73 42.58
C MET A 254 13.62 4.69 42.76
#